data_AF-U6JX49-F1
#
_entry.id   AF-U6JX49-F1
#
_cell.length_a   1.000
_cell.length_b   1.000
_cell.length_c   1.000
_cell.angle_alpha   90.00
_cell.angle_beta   90.00
_cell.angle_gamma   90.00
#
_symmetry.space_group_name_H-M   'P 1'
#
loop_
_entity.id
_entity.type
_entity.pdbx_description
1 polymer ?
#
loop_
_entity_poly.entity_id
_entity_poly.type
_entity_poly.pdbx_seq_one_letter_code
_entity_poly.pdbx_strand_id
1 'polypeptide(L)'
;MAEKKSQETEKPGDDGESAELEELRTLQELRSKAQEEVDSLRALLEKTRQGRIKLQLETQLLAAADKYFQKTLAATQARTMEFKAMTQKEADETREEVEALQKTLDQHLKKIKETFEKSTEELQLQCERERKELEESLELQENVAMLEVEEQKNCHKNKLKEFNEEALGRLKAYYEDITRDNLQLVKKLRAENERMSANNKRLKKEIEIMAAQNAKIREPLREQEALKARLKVQLRFVEKDKLVLRNLKRRNQMMEENIKNARMEVRNLEHQKKAISRSIGQLQQSLRNVQQETGGGSAAHGALLRIQATETLAQLDSSFQQIQQAQSRSTLPQGVSSAICELIQDTIIDHNKCEKDLKEELRRCVEAYNDMLVFMRHRLGELNVPHSSIKAKSIVYENAEALLNITDESFTAFETATENETVANQQSDQASVESKGNDELAVSGASTGTPPEDEHIGTKSSSHPSGWAITYPSAKGSDNIHLGQVTLRRLTGT
;
A
#
# COMPACT_ATOMS: atom_id res chain seq x y z
N MET A 1 -46.90 -141.78 163.24
CA MET A 1 -48.30 -141.94 162.79
C MET A 1 -48.42 -143.36 162.24
N ALA A 2 -49.42 -144.16 162.66
CA ALA A 2 -49.67 -145.59 162.31
C ALA A 2 -48.52 -146.61 162.65
N GLU A 3 -48.64 -147.79 163.31
CA GLU A 3 -49.66 -148.89 163.46
C GLU A 3 -49.50 -150.04 162.42
N LYS A 4 -49.76 -151.35 162.66
CA LYS A 4 -50.37 -152.21 163.73
C LYS A 4 -49.92 -153.71 163.47
N LYS A 5 -50.27 -154.85 164.12
CA LYS A 5 -51.17 -155.34 165.22
C LYS A 5 -50.80 -156.81 165.63
N SER A 6 -50.69 -157.13 166.94
CA SER A 6 -50.81 -158.50 167.59
C SER A 6 -49.77 -159.62 167.29
N GLN A 7 -49.57 -160.71 168.08
CA GLN A 7 -50.18 -161.22 169.36
C GLN A 7 -49.29 -162.25 170.18
N GLU A 8 -49.45 -162.30 171.52
CA GLU A 8 -49.50 -163.39 172.58
C GLU A 8 -49.01 -164.87 172.32
N THR A 9 -48.64 -165.81 173.26
CA THR A 9 -48.32 -166.03 174.73
C THR A 9 -47.89 -167.56 174.94
N GLU A 10 -47.52 -168.26 176.06
CA GLU A 10 -47.12 -168.11 177.50
C GLU A 10 -46.50 -169.43 178.12
N LYS A 11 -45.86 -169.37 179.34
CA LYS A 11 -45.77 -170.42 180.45
C LYS A 11 -44.88 -171.74 180.31
N PRO A 12 -44.61 -172.57 181.39
CA PRO A 12 -43.68 -172.33 182.54
C PRO A 12 -42.91 -173.57 183.17
N GLY A 13 -42.15 -173.39 184.28
CA GLY A 13 -41.67 -174.43 185.26
C GLY A 13 -40.17 -174.83 185.21
N ASP A 14 -39.45 -175.32 186.26
CA ASP A 14 -39.73 -175.54 187.71
C ASP A 14 -38.40 -175.67 188.56
N ASP A 15 -38.45 -175.91 189.89
CA ASP A 15 -37.42 -175.62 190.94
C ASP A 15 -36.34 -176.68 191.38
N GLY A 16 -35.36 -176.25 192.23
CA GLY A 16 -34.51 -177.07 193.15
C GLY A 16 -33.06 -177.42 192.69
N GLU A 17 -32.00 -177.58 193.50
CA GLU A 17 -31.72 -177.44 194.96
C GLU A 17 -30.19 -177.11 195.22
N SER A 18 -29.84 -176.78 196.48
CA SER A 18 -28.54 -176.98 197.18
C SER A 18 -27.21 -176.30 196.73
N ALA A 19 -26.93 -175.17 197.39
CA ALA A 19 -25.73 -174.85 198.20
C ALA A 19 -24.26 -174.90 197.66
N GLU A 20 -23.89 -175.63 196.60
CA GLU A 20 -22.47 -175.72 196.14
C GLU A 20 -22.23 -175.16 194.72
N LEU A 21 -23.23 -174.49 194.14
CA LEU A 21 -23.22 -174.02 192.74
C LEU A 21 -22.78 -172.56 192.52
N GLU A 22 -22.44 -171.81 193.57
CA GLU A 22 -22.21 -170.35 193.47
C GLU A 22 -20.91 -169.98 192.74
N GLU A 23 -19.85 -170.80 192.81
CA GLU A 23 -18.60 -170.53 192.07
C GLU A 23 -18.65 -170.88 190.57
N LEU A 24 -19.59 -171.72 190.12
CA LEU A 24 -19.64 -172.12 188.70
C LEU A 24 -20.38 -171.11 187.81
N ARG A 25 -21.31 -170.33 188.38
CA ARG A 25 -22.13 -169.35 187.61
C ARG A 25 -21.31 -168.14 187.14
N THR A 26 -20.34 -167.69 187.93
CA THR A 26 -19.48 -166.54 187.60
C THR A 26 -18.61 -166.80 186.35
N LEU A 27 -18.14 -168.04 186.15
CA LEU A 27 -17.40 -168.46 184.96
C LEU A 27 -18.29 -168.54 183.70
N GLN A 28 -19.57 -168.84 183.84
CA GLN A 28 -20.52 -168.85 182.72
C GLN A 28 -20.85 -167.43 182.24
N GLU A 29 -20.89 -166.46 183.16
CA GLU A 29 -21.20 -165.05 182.87
C GLU A 29 -20.08 -164.30 182.13
N LEU A 30 -18.83 -164.77 182.23
CA LEU A 30 -17.73 -164.30 181.40
C LEU A 30 -17.76 -164.89 179.99
N ARG A 31 -18.34 -166.10 179.82
CA ARG A 31 -18.34 -166.83 178.54
C ARG A 31 -19.40 -166.33 177.57
N SER A 32 -20.53 -165.78 178.04
CA SER A 32 -21.51 -165.11 177.18
C SER A 32 -20.96 -163.80 176.60
N LYS A 33 -20.37 -162.95 177.44
CA LYS A 33 -19.80 -161.65 177.04
C LYS A 33 -18.70 -161.81 175.99
N ALA A 34 -17.85 -162.84 176.11
CA ALA A 34 -16.83 -163.18 175.11
C ALA A 34 -17.40 -163.66 173.75
N GLN A 35 -18.65 -164.12 173.71
CA GLN A 35 -19.31 -164.59 172.48
C GLN A 35 -19.98 -163.43 171.72
N GLU A 36 -20.59 -162.48 172.43
CA GLU A 36 -21.32 -161.35 171.83
C GLU A 36 -20.41 -160.38 171.05
N GLU A 37 -19.20 -160.11 171.55
CA GLU A 37 -18.25 -159.22 170.85
C GLU A 37 -17.83 -159.78 169.48
N VAL A 38 -17.64 -161.11 169.36
CA VAL A 38 -17.20 -161.78 168.13
C VAL A 38 -18.21 -161.62 166.99
N ASP A 39 -19.51 -161.74 167.28
CA ASP A 39 -20.55 -161.60 166.26
C ASP A 39 -20.83 -160.12 165.91
N SER A 40 -20.55 -159.18 166.82
CA SER A 40 -20.58 -157.74 166.50
C SER A 40 -19.54 -157.35 165.43
N LEU A 41 -18.33 -157.91 165.52
CA LEU A 41 -17.23 -157.63 164.57
C LEU A 41 -17.50 -158.22 163.18
N ARG A 42 -18.16 -159.39 163.11
CA ARG A 42 -18.60 -160.00 161.84
C ARG A 42 -19.58 -159.10 161.08
N ALA A 43 -20.58 -158.54 161.77
CA ALA A 43 -21.56 -157.64 161.17
C ALA A 43 -20.92 -156.36 160.58
N LEU A 44 -19.89 -155.84 161.23
CA LEU A 44 -19.14 -154.65 160.78
C LEU A 44 -18.31 -154.92 159.51
N LEU A 45 -17.74 -156.12 159.40
CA LEU A 45 -16.93 -156.53 158.25
C LEU A 45 -17.78 -156.69 156.97
N GLU A 46 -18.93 -157.37 157.06
CA GLU A 46 -19.79 -157.61 155.90
C GLU A 46 -20.43 -156.31 155.37
N LYS A 47 -20.78 -155.38 156.27
CA LYS A 47 -21.27 -154.03 155.90
C LYS A 47 -20.22 -153.24 155.12
N THR A 48 -18.94 -153.35 155.50
CA THR A 48 -17.81 -152.73 154.80
C THR A 48 -17.57 -153.34 153.42
N ARG A 49 -17.74 -154.67 153.29
CA ARG A 49 -17.65 -155.40 152.01
C ARG A 49 -18.74 -154.96 151.02
N GLN A 50 -19.99 -154.80 151.46
CA GLN A 50 -21.08 -154.32 150.61
C GLN A 50 -20.87 -152.89 150.10
N GLY A 51 -20.26 -152.01 150.93
CA GLY A 51 -19.95 -150.63 150.54
C GLY A 51 -19.02 -150.52 149.33
N ARG A 52 -17.97 -151.35 149.25
CA ARG A 52 -17.03 -151.36 148.11
C ARG A 52 -17.69 -151.76 146.79
N ILE A 53 -18.60 -152.74 146.83
CA ILE A 53 -19.25 -153.28 145.62
C ILE A 53 -20.12 -152.23 144.93
N LYS A 54 -20.85 -151.41 145.70
CA LYS A 54 -21.62 -150.28 145.12
C LYS A 54 -20.73 -149.26 144.42
N LEU A 55 -19.64 -148.84 145.07
CA LEU A 55 -18.70 -147.85 144.52
C LEU A 55 -18.03 -148.32 143.21
N GLN A 56 -17.75 -149.62 143.07
CA GLN A 56 -17.24 -150.19 141.82
C GLN A 56 -18.30 -150.22 140.70
N LEU A 57 -19.57 -150.44 141.03
CA LEU A 57 -20.65 -150.43 140.03
C LEU A 57 -20.95 -149.02 139.52
N GLU A 58 -20.98 -148.05 140.44
CA GLU A 58 -21.25 -146.63 140.17
C GLU A 58 -20.16 -145.98 139.30
N THR A 59 -18.88 -146.27 139.58
CA THR A 59 -17.75 -145.79 138.78
C THR A 59 -17.70 -146.39 137.36
N GLN A 60 -18.10 -147.66 137.18
CA GLN A 60 -18.23 -148.25 135.83
C GLN A 60 -19.36 -147.61 135.02
N LEU A 61 -20.48 -147.27 135.66
CA LEU A 61 -21.64 -146.68 134.99
C LEU A 61 -21.33 -145.24 134.53
N LEU A 62 -20.62 -144.46 135.34
CA LEU A 62 -20.13 -143.13 134.97
C LEU A 62 -19.16 -143.19 133.77
N ALA A 63 -18.16 -144.09 133.81
CA ALA A 63 -17.21 -144.28 132.72
C ALA A 63 -17.88 -144.75 131.41
N ALA A 64 -18.99 -145.50 131.49
CA ALA A 64 -19.79 -145.87 130.33
C ALA A 64 -20.56 -144.66 129.75
N ALA A 65 -21.10 -143.78 130.59
CA ALA A 65 -21.78 -142.55 130.17
C ALA A 65 -20.82 -141.56 129.49
N ASP A 66 -19.64 -141.32 130.08
CA ASP A 66 -18.60 -140.46 129.49
C ASP A 66 -18.14 -140.98 128.13
N LYS A 67 -17.97 -142.30 127.99
CA LYS A 67 -17.59 -142.95 126.73
C LYS A 67 -18.68 -142.83 125.65
N TYR A 68 -19.95 -142.78 126.03
CA TYR A 68 -21.05 -142.46 125.11
C TYR A 68 -21.03 -140.97 124.71
N PHE A 69 -20.84 -140.06 125.66
CA PHE A 69 -20.76 -138.62 125.40
C PHE A 69 -19.58 -138.22 124.50
N GLN A 70 -18.38 -138.78 124.74
CA GLN A 70 -17.24 -138.57 123.84
C GLN A 70 -17.52 -139.10 122.43
N LYS A 71 -18.19 -140.26 122.31
CA LYS A 71 -18.51 -140.84 120.99
C LYS A 71 -19.54 -140.03 120.22
N THR A 72 -20.58 -139.49 120.88
CA THR A 72 -21.57 -138.62 120.21
C THR A 72 -20.96 -137.27 119.84
N LEU A 73 -20.13 -136.69 120.70
CA LEU A 73 -19.46 -135.41 120.46
C LEU A 73 -18.40 -135.52 119.35
N ALA A 74 -17.64 -136.62 119.28
CA ALA A 74 -16.76 -136.91 118.15
C ALA A 74 -17.55 -137.12 116.84
N ALA A 75 -18.73 -137.76 116.88
CA ALA A 75 -19.57 -137.96 115.70
C ALA A 75 -20.23 -136.66 115.19
N THR A 76 -20.59 -135.71 116.06
CA THR A 76 -21.07 -134.39 115.64
C THR A 76 -19.92 -133.50 115.16
N GLN A 77 -18.73 -133.60 115.75
CA GLN A 77 -17.52 -132.95 115.23
C GLN A 77 -17.12 -133.48 113.85
N ALA A 78 -17.13 -134.80 113.64
CA ALA A 78 -16.89 -135.40 112.32
C ALA A 78 -17.89 -134.87 111.28
N ARG A 79 -19.20 -134.97 111.55
CA ARG A 79 -20.24 -134.47 110.64
C ARG A 79 -20.17 -132.97 110.37
N THR A 80 -19.77 -132.15 111.35
CA THR A 80 -19.61 -130.70 111.13
C THR A 80 -18.33 -130.35 110.39
N MET A 81 -17.28 -131.18 110.46
CA MET A 81 -16.09 -131.06 109.62
C MET A 81 -16.36 -131.55 108.19
N GLU A 82 -17.08 -132.67 108.02
CA GLU A 82 -17.55 -133.17 106.71
C GLU A 82 -18.47 -132.16 106.02
N PHE A 83 -19.45 -131.61 106.73
CA PHE A 83 -20.34 -130.57 106.20
C PHE A 83 -19.57 -129.30 105.83
N LYS A 84 -18.63 -128.84 106.69
CA LYS A 84 -17.76 -127.71 106.34
C LYS A 84 -16.93 -127.99 105.09
N ALA A 85 -16.29 -129.15 104.99
CA ALA A 85 -15.49 -129.53 103.83
C ALA A 85 -16.34 -129.63 102.55
N MET A 86 -17.59 -130.11 102.65
CA MET A 86 -18.56 -130.11 101.54
C MET A 86 -18.92 -128.68 101.13
N THR A 87 -19.39 -127.84 102.06
CA THR A 87 -19.74 -126.43 101.75
C THR A 87 -18.55 -125.59 101.29
N GLN A 88 -17.33 -125.92 101.72
CA GLN A 88 -16.11 -125.25 101.27
C GLN A 88 -15.71 -125.73 99.88
N LYS A 89 -15.83 -127.02 99.58
CA LYS A 89 -15.63 -127.54 98.22
C LYS A 89 -16.68 -126.99 97.24
N GLU A 90 -17.94 -126.88 97.66
CA GLU A 90 -19.00 -126.24 96.86
C GLU A 90 -18.74 -124.73 96.67
N ALA A 91 -18.19 -124.04 97.68
CA ALA A 91 -17.77 -122.65 97.57
C ALA A 91 -16.53 -122.47 96.66
N ASP A 92 -15.58 -123.40 96.69
CA ASP A 92 -14.41 -123.39 95.82
C ASP A 92 -14.79 -123.78 94.37
N GLU A 93 -15.69 -124.74 94.16
CA GLU A 93 -16.22 -125.11 92.83
C GLU A 93 -17.06 -123.98 92.22
N THR A 94 -18.00 -123.38 92.97
CA THR A 94 -18.76 -122.22 92.48
C THR A 94 -17.87 -120.99 92.29
N ARG A 95 -16.78 -120.86 93.05
CA ARG A 95 -15.75 -119.84 92.81
C ARG A 95 -14.96 -120.12 91.52
N GLU A 96 -14.55 -121.35 91.26
CA GLU A 96 -13.89 -121.72 89.99
C GLU A 96 -14.82 -121.51 88.79
N GLU A 97 -16.12 -121.81 88.92
CA GLU A 97 -17.14 -121.47 87.91
C GLU A 97 -17.25 -119.95 87.71
N VAL A 98 -17.28 -119.15 88.78
CA VAL A 98 -17.34 -117.69 88.70
C VAL A 98 -16.05 -117.10 88.12
N GLU A 99 -14.86 -117.58 88.49
CA GLU A 99 -13.59 -117.16 87.91
C GLU A 99 -13.47 -117.58 86.43
N ALA A 100 -14.01 -118.75 86.05
CA ALA A 100 -14.10 -119.17 84.65
C ALA A 100 -15.08 -118.31 83.83
N LEU A 101 -16.26 -117.98 84.39
CA LEU A 101 -17.24 -117.10 83.77
C LEU A 101 -16.74 -115.66 83.64
N GLN A 102 -16.04 -115.13 84.65
CA GLN A 102 -15.34 -113.85 84.56
C GLN A 102 -14.27 -113.88 83.47
N LYS A 103 -13.48 -114.95 83.38
CA LYS A 103 -12.43 -115.13 82.37
C LYS A 103 -12.98 -115.27 80.95
N THR A 104 -14.17 -115.85 80.74
CA THR A 104 -14.84 -115.85 79.43
C THR A 104 -15.45 -114.48 79.13
N LEU A 105 -16.11 -113.83 80.10
CA LEU A 105 -16.64 -112.47 79.96
C LEU A 105 -15.54 -111.48 79.59
N ASP A 106 -14.38 -111.51 80.23
CA ASP A 106 -13.20 -110.69 79.90
C ASP A 106 -12.69 -110.96 78.48
N GLN A 107 -12.70 -112.21 78.02
CA GLN A 107 -12.34 -112.54 76.64
C GLN A 107 -13.37 -112.03 75.63
N HIS A 108 -14.67 -112.08 75.96
CA HIS A 108 -15.70 -111.50 75.12
C HIS A 108 -15.62 -109.97 75.09
N LEU A 109 -15.42 -109.31 76.24
CA LEU A 109 -15.23 -107.86 76.33
C LEU A 109 -13.96 -107.40 75.60
N LYS A 110 -12.85 -108.15 75.65
CA LYS A 110 -11.64 -107.87 74.86
C LYS A 110 -11.90 -108.01 73.37
N LYS A 111 -12.48 -109.12 72.91
CA LYS A 111 -12.86 -109.31 71.50
C LYS A 111 -13.79 -108.21 70.99
N ILE A 112 -14.80 -107.81 71.79
CA ILE A 112 -15.73 -106.73 71.45
C ILE A 112 -14.98 -105.39 71.32
N LYS A 113 -14.09 -105.06 72.27
CA LYS A 113 -13.22 -103.87 72.16
C LYS A 113 -12.34 -103.92 70.93
N GLU A 114 -11.61 -105.01 70.70
CA GLU A 114 -10.76 -105.19 69.51
C GLU A 114 -11.55 -105.05 68.19
N THR A 115 -12.81 -105.50 68.13
CA THR A 115 -13.66 -105.31 66.95
C THR A 115 -14.16 -103.88 66.79
N PHE A 116 -14.47 -103.18 67.89
CA PHE A 116 -14.85 -101.76 67.85
C PHE A 116 -13.65 -100.87 67.52
N GLU A 117 -12.48 -101.14 68.09
CA GLU A 117 -11.22 -100.44 67.82
C GLU A 117 -10.89 -100.55 66.32
N LYS A 118 -10.83 -101.77 65.76
CA LYS A 118 -10.63 -101.99 64.32
C LYS A 118 -11.71 -101.33 63.46
N SER A 119 -12.99 -101.46 63.80
CA SER A 119 -14.08 -100.81 63.06
C SER A 119 -14.01 -99.28 63.13
N THR A 120 -13.43 -98.71 64.19
CA THR A 120 -13.26 -97.26 64.34
C THR A 120 -12.02 -96.79 63.57
N GLU A 121 -10.92 -97.55 63.60
CA GLU A 121 -9.72 -97.31 62.78
C GLU A 121 -10.04 -97.41 61.28
N GLU A 122 -10.79 -98.43 60.86
CA GLU A 122 -11.24 -98.61 59.47
C GLU A 122 -12.14 -97.44 59.01
N LEU A 123 -13.07 -96.99 59.86
CA LEU A 123 -13.93 -95.85 59.59
C LEU A 123 -13.15 -94.53 59.56
N GLN A 124 -12.19 -94.32 60.46
CA GLN A 124 -11.28 -93.17 60.44
C GLN A 124 -10.43 -93.16 59.15
N LEU A 125 -9.85 -94.31 58.78
CA LEU A 125 -9.11 -94.48 57.53
C LEU A 125 -9.99 -94.33 56.28
N GLN A 126 -11.30 -94.56 56.37
CA GLN A 126 -12.25 -94.24 55.29
C GLN A 126 -12.51 -92.74 55.21
N CYS A 127 -12.92 -92.09 56.31
CA CYS A 127 -13.13 -90.64 56.35
C CYS A 127 -11.87 -89.84 55.99
N GLU A 128 -10.67 -90.34 56.33
CA GLU A 128 -9.41 -89.73 55.91
C GLU A 128 -9.13 -89.86 54.41
N ARG A 129 -9.53 -90.97 53.77
CA ARG A 129 -9.41 -91.15 52.32
C ARG A 129 -10.41 -90.26 51.60
N GLU A 130 -11.68 -90.31 52.00
CA GLU A 130 -12.75 -89.46 51.44
C GLU A 130 -12.42 -87.96 51.58
N ARG A 131 -11.81 -87.55 52.70
CA ARG A 131 -11.30 -86.18 52.87
C ARG A 131 -10.15 -85.85 51.90
N LYS A 132 -9.16 -86.73 51.73
CA LYS A 132 -8.03 -86.51 50.81
C LYS A 132 -8.49 -86.48 49.35
N GLU A 133 -9.34 -87.41 48.95
CA GLU A 133 -9.95 -87.48 47.62
C GLU A 133 -10.78 -86.21 47.31
N LEU A 134 -11.49 -85.66 48.31
CA LEU A 134 -12.21 -84.40 48.18
C LEU A 134 -11.27 -83.18 48.12
N GLU A 135 -10.20 -83.16 48.91
CA GLU A 135 -9.17 -82.10 48.88
C GLU A 135 -8.43 -82.08 47.54
N GLU A 136 -7.97 -83.24 47.05
CA GLU A 136 -7.34 -83.39 45.72
C GLU A 136 -8.31 -83.00 44.58
N SER A 137 -9.60 -83.33 44.69
CA SER A 137 -10.62 -82.95 43.72
C SER A 137 -10.90 -81.44 43.70
N LEU A 138 -10.92 -80.79 44.88
CA LEU A 138 -11.09 -79.34 45.00
C LEU A 138 -9.84 -78.58 44.51
N GLU A 139 -8.64 -79.05 44.86
CA GLU A 139 -7.37 -78.48 44.36
C GLU A 139 -7.26 -78.64 42.83
N LEU A 140 -7.68 -79.78 42.27
CA LEU A 140 -7.77 -79.96 40.82
C LEU A 140 -8.77 -78.98 40.19
N GLN A 141 -9.95 -78.78 40.79
CA GLN A 141 -10.95 -77.84 40.30
C GLN A 141 -10.45 -76.37 40.34
N GLU A 142 -9.75 -75.97 41.41
CA GLU A 142 -9.13 -74.65 41.51
C GLU A 142 -8.04 -74.46 40.45
N ASN A 143 -7.16 -75.46 40.26
CA ASN A 143 -6.12 -75.42 39.24
C ASN A 143 -6.70 -75.32 37.81
N VAL A 144 -7.78 -76.06 37.51
CA VAL A 144 -8.47 -75.96 36.21
C VAL A 144 -9.08 -74.56 36.01
N ALA A 145 -9.80 -74.03 37.00
CA ALA A 145 -10.38 -72.68 36.92
C ALA A 145 -9.30 -71.59 36.75
N MET A 146 -8.17 -71.73 37.44
CA MET A 146 -7.02 -70.84 37.30
C MET A 146 -6.40 -70.92 35.89
N LEU A 147 -6.28 -72.12 35.31
CA LEU A 147 -5.80 -72.31 33.94
C LEU A 147 -6.77 -71.74 32.90
N GLU A 148 -8.09 -71.88 33.07
CA GLU A 148 -9.09 -71.25 32.19
C GLU A 148 -8.99 -69.72 32.22
N VAL A 149 -8.83 -69.12 33.40
CA VAL A 149 -8.63 -67.66 33.54
C VAL A 149 -7.29 -67.23 32.94
N GLU A 150 -6.23 -68.02 33.11
CA GLU A 150 -4.92 -67.78 32.49
C GLU A 150 -5.00 -67.86 30.96
N GLU A 151 -5.73 -68.82 30.38
CA GLU A 151 -5.97 -68.92 28.94
C GLU A 151 -6.80 -67.75 28.43
N GLN A 152 -7.92 -67.40 29.07
CA GLN A 152 -8.74 -66.25 28.69
C GLN A 152 -7.93 -64.94 28.71
N LYS A 153 -7.10 -64.73 29.74
CA LYS A 153 -6.19 -63.60 29.86
C LYS A 153 -5.15 -63.58 28.73
N ASN A 154 -4.57 -64.73 28.38
CA ASN A 154 -3.61 -64.84 27.28
C ASN A 154 -4.27 -64.66 25.89
N CYS A 155 -5.49 -65.16 25.70
CA CYS A 155 -6.31 -64.93 24.51
C CYS A 155 -6.65 -63.43 24.34
N HIS A 156 -7.05 -62.74 25.41
CA HIS A 156 -7.27 -61.29 25.39
C HIS A 156 -5.97 -60.52 25.11
N LYS A 157 -4.85 -60.91 25.74
CA LYS A 157 -3.52 -60.33 25.50
C LYS A 157 -3.09 -60.45 24.04
N ASN A 158 -3.36 -61.57 23.39
CA ASN A 158 -3.03 -61.77 21.98
C ASN A 158 -3.93 -60.95 21.05
N LYS A 159 -5.25 -60.94 21.27
CA LYS A 159 -6.19 -60.05 20.54
C LYS A 159 -5.83 -58.57 20.67
N LEU A 160 -5.37 -58.14 21.84
CA LEU A 160 -4.92 -56.76 22.08
C LEU A 160 -3.60 -56.45 21.36
N LYS A 161 -2.69 -57.41 21.21
CA LYS A 161 -1.49 -57.28 20.36
C LYS A 161 -1.89 -57.17 18.89
N GLU A 162 -2.69 -58.10 18.37
CA GLU A 162 -3.16 -58.12 16.98
C GLU A 162 -3.82 -56.79 16.59
N PHE A 163 -4.71 -56.27 17.45
CA PHE A 163 -5.34 -54.96 17.25
C PHE A 163 -4.34 -53.79 17.27
N ASN A 164 -3.33 -53.84 18.14
CA ASN A 164 -2.30 -52.80 18.22
C ASN A 164 -1.35 -52.85 17.00
N GLU A 165 -0.94 -54.04 16.59
CA GLU A 165 -0.14 -54.28 15.38
C GLU A 165 -0.91 -53.83 14.11
N GLU A 166 -2.22 -54.09 14.03
CA GLU A 166 -3.06 -53.59 12.94
C GLU A 166 -3.19 -52.05 13.00
N ALA A 167 -3.43 -51.46 14.18
CA ALA A 167 -3.52 -50.01 14.34
C ALA A 167 -2.20 -49.29 13.98
N LEU A 168 -1.05 -49.85 14.38
CA LEU A 168 0.27 -49.37 14.01
C LEU A 168 0.53 -49.55 12.50
N GLY A 169 0.09 -50.65 11.90
CA GLY A 169 0.16 -50.88 10.46
C GLY A 169 -0.65 -49.84 9.66
N ARG A 170 -1.89 -49.58 10.07
CA ARG A 170 -2.77 -48.54 9.50
C ARG A 170 -2.16 -47.15 9.65
N LEU A 171 -1.63 -46.82 10.83
CA LEU A 171 -0.97 -45.54 11.11
C LEU A 171 0.29 -45.34 10.27
N LYS A 172 1.10 -46.39 10.11
CA LYS A 172 2.30 -46.39 9.26
C LYS A 172 1.92 -46.17 7.80
N ALA A 173 0.94 -46.89 7.26
CA ALA A 173 0.46 -46.72 5.89
C ALA A 173 -0.02 -45.28 5.62
N TYR A 174 -0.81 -44.71 6.55
CA TYR A 174 -1.27 -43.32 6.48
C TYR A 174 -0.11 -42.31 6.41
N TYR A 175 0.94 -42.46 7.25
CA TYR A 175 2.12 -41.59 7.18
C TYR A 175 2.97 -41.84 5.93
N GLU A 176 3.07 -43.08 5.44
CA GLU A 176 3.75 -43.41 4.19
C GLU A 176 3.04 -42.77 2.99
N ASP A 177 1.71 -42.78 2.92
CA ASP A 177 0.94 -42.15 1.85
C ASP A 177 0.99 -40.62 1.90
N ILE A 178 0.87 -40.00 3.08
CA ILE A 178 1.12 -38.56 3.23
C ILE A 178 2.54 -38.19 2.81
N THR A 179 3.53 -39.03 3.13
CA THR A 179 4.92 -38.82 2.69
C THR A 179 5.05 -38.98 1.17
N ARG A 180 4.38 -39.97 0.58
CA ARG A 180 4.31 -40.24 -0.87
C ARG A 180 3.75 -39.03 -1.61
N ASP A 181 2.65 -38.48 -1.14
CA ASP A 181 1.95 -37.35 -1.77
C ASP A 181 2.69 -36.02 -1.58
N ASN A 182 3.26 -35.77 -0.40
CA ASN A 182 4.17 -34.66 -0.19
C ASN A 182 5.39 -34.74 -1.13
N LEU A 183 5.96 -35.93 -1.33
CA LEU A 183 7.08 -36.13 -2.26
C LEU A 183 6.65 -35.95 -3.73
N GLN A 184 5.42 -36.32 -4.10
CA GLN A 184 4.84 -36.01 -5.41
C GLN A 184 4.63 -34.50 -5.59
N LEU A 185 4.13 -33.79 -4.58
CA LEU A 185 3.93 -32.33 -4.62
C LEU A 185 5.26 -31.59 -4.77
N VAL A 186 6.28 -31.99 -4.00
CA VAL A 186 7.65 -31.44 -4.14
C VAL A 186 8.22 -31.69 -5.54
N LYS A 187 7.98 -32.87 -6.14
CA LYS A 187 8.38 -33.15 -7.54
C LYS A 187 7.64 -32.26 -8.55
N LYS A 188 6.33 -32.07 -8.39
CA LYS A 188 5.50 -31.20 -9.24
C LYS A 188 5.99 -29.74 -9.17
N LEU A 189 6.17 -29.19 -7.97
CA LEU A 189 6.63 -27.82 -7.74
C LEU A 189 8.06 -27.58 -8.26
N ARG A 190 8.96 -28.57 -8.16
CA ARG A 190 10.31 -28.48 -8.77
C ARG A 190 10.23 -28.41 -10.30
N ALA A 191 9.48 -29.31 -10.93
CA ALA A 191 9.31 -29.32 -12.39
C ALA A 191 8.64 -28.03 -12.91
N GLU A 192 7.69 -27.47 -12.16
CA GLU A 192 7.07 -26.17 -12.47
C GLU A 192 8.06 -25.01 -12.35
N ASN A 193 8.85 -24.97 -11.27
CA ASN A 193 9.88 -23.94 -11.08
C ASN A 193 11.00 -24.04 -12.15
N GLU A 194 11.42 -25.25 -12.53
CA GLU A 194 12.34 -25.48 -13.64
C GLU A 194 11.77 -24.99 -14.97
N ARG A 195 10.49 -25.28 -15.26
CA ARG A 195 9.77 -24.80 -16.45
C ARG A 195 9.65 -23.27 -16.47
N MET A 196 9.34 -22.64 -15.33
CA MET A 196 9.27 -21.19 -15.19
C MET A 196 10.66 -20.54 -15.33
N SER A 197 11.71 -21.14 -14.75
CA SER A 197 13.11 -20.72 -14.92
C SER A 197 13.56 -20.79 -16.38
N ALA A 198 13.21 -21.87 -17.09
CA ALA A 198 13.47 -22.02 -18.52
C ALA A 198 12.72 -20.97 -19.36
N ASN A 199 11.43 -20.73 -19.07
CA ASN A 199 10.66 -19.69 -19.76
C ASN A 199 11.21 -18.28 -19.49
N ASN A 200 11.57 -17.96 -18.25
CA ASN A 200 12.21 -16.68 -17.89
C ASN A 200 13.57 -16.50 -18.59
N LYS A 201 14.38 -17.56 -18.74
CA LYS A 201 15.63 -17.52 -19.52
C LYS A 201 15.37 -17.27 -21.01
N ARG A 202 14.27 -17.79 -21.57
CA ARG A 202 13.85 -17.50 -22.94
C ARG A 202 13.37 -16.05 -23.09
N LEU A 203 12.45 -15.61 -22.24
CA LEU A 203 11.91 -14.25 -22.26
C LEU A 203 13.00 -13.18 -22.08
N LYS A 204 14.02 -13.43 -21.24
CA LYS A 204 15.19 -12.54 -21.16
C LYS A 204 15.93 -12.41 -22.50
N LYS A 205 16.19 -13.52 -23.20
CA LYS A 205 16.80 -13.48 -24.54
C LYS A 205 15.93 -12.77 -25.57
N GLU A 206 14.61 -12.97 -25.53
CA GLU A 206 13.66 -12.26 -26.40
C GLU A 206 13.68 -10.74 -26.12
N ILE A 207 13.73 -10.32 -24.85
CA ILE A 207 13.90 -8.92 -24.43
C ILE A 207 15.26 -8.36 -24.85
N GLU A 208 16.36 -9.10 -24.69
CA GLU A 208 17.71 -8.72 -25.13
C GLU A 208 17.77 -8.49 -26.66
N ILE A 209 17.14 -9.38 -27.44
CA ILE A 209 17.02 -9.25 -28.90
C ILE A 209 16.18 -8.02 -29.27
N MET A 210 15.02 -7.81 -28.64
CA MET A 210 14.19 -6.62 -28.89
C MET A 210 14.88 -5.33 -28.47
N ALA A 211 15.65 -5.33 -27.38
CA ALA A 211 16.45 -4.18 -26.94
C ALA A 211 17.55 -3.85 -27.96
N ALA A 212 18.26 -4.85 -28.47
CA ALA A 212 19.26 -4.68 -29.53
C ALA A 212 18.64 -4.17 -30.86
N GLN A 213 17.46 -4.67 -31.24
CA GLN A 213 16.71 -4.19 -32.40
C GLN A 213 16.27 -2.73 -32.22
N ASN A 214 15.70 -2.38 -31.06
CA ASN A 214 15.30 -1.01 -30.73
C ASN A 214 16.50 -0.06 -30.73
N ALA A 215 17.64 -0.46 -30.15
CA ALA A 215 18.88 0.32 -30.20
C ALA A 215 19.36 0.56 -31.64
N LYS A 216 19.33 -0.47 -32.50
CA LYS A 216 19.69 -0.37 -33.93
C LYS A 216 18.74 0.54 -34.73
N ILE A 217 17.48 0.66 -34.34
CA ILE A 217 16.48 1.52 -34.99
C ILE A 217 16.52 2.96 -34.44
N ARG A 218 16.95 3.16 -33.19
CA ARG A 218 16.92 4.46 -32.50
C ARG A 218 17.76 5.54 -33.16
N GLU A 219 19.02 5.23 -33.50
CA GLU A 219 19.91 6.21 -34.13
C GLU A 219 19.51 6.58 -35.57
N PRO A 220 19.18 5.67 -36.50
CA PRO A 220 18.68 6.08 -37.82
C PRO A 220 17.33 6.83 -37.73
N LEU A 221 16.47 6.52 -36.76
CA LEU A 221 15.28 7.35 -36.51
C LEU A 221 15.67 8.79 -36.10
N ARG A 222 16.61 8.93 -35.16
CA ARG A 222 17.14 10.22 -34.72
C ARG A 222 17.80 11.02 -35.85
N GLU A 223 18.55 10.36 -36.72
CA GLU A 223 19.15 10.97 -37.92
C GLU A 223 18.06 11.50 -38.87
N GLN A 224 17.01 10.71 -39.14
CA GLN A 224 15.89 11.14 -39.99
C GLN A 224 15.09 12.29 -39.36
N GLU A 225 14.93 12.32 -38.03
CA GLU A 225 14.32 13.45 -37.32
C GLU A 225 15.16 14.72 -37.41
N ALA A 226 16.48 14.62 -37.25
CA ALA A 226 17.41 15.73 -37.40
C ALA A 226 17.45 16.26 -38.86
N LEU A 227 17.45 15.36 -39.84
CA LEU A 227 17.37 15.69 -41.26
C LEU A 227 16.03 16.38 -41.60
N LYS A 228 14.91 15.87 -41.09
CA LYS A 228 13.57 16.46 -41.21
C LYS A 228 13.49 17.85 -40.56
N ALA A 229 14.18 18.07 -39.44
CA ALA A 229 14.30 19.39 -38.83
C ALA A 229 15.12 20.35 -39.69
N ARG A 230 16.28 19.92 -40.21
CA ARG A 230 17.13 20.71 -41.13
C ARG A 230 16.39 21.10 -42.41
N LEU A 231 15.69 20.16 -43.04
CA LEU A 231 14.88 20.43 -44.24
C LEU A 231 13.73 21.40 -43.95
N LYS A 232 13.04 21.30 -42.80
CA LYS A 232 12.03 22.29 -42.39
C LYS A 232 12.61 23.70 -42.23
N VAL A 233 13.84 23.83 -41.73
CA VAL A 233 14.52 25.14 -41.63
C VAL A 233 14.88 25.66 -43.02
N GLN A 234 15.43 24.83 -43.90
CA GLN A 234 15.74 25.22 -45.29
C GLN A 234 14.49 25.62 -46.08
N LEU A 235 13.38 24.91 -45.91
CA LEU A 235 12.10 25.24 -46.55
C LEU A 235 11.62 26.65 -46.16
N ARG A 236 11.72 27.01 -44.87
CA ARG A 236 11.38 28.37 -44.36
C ARG A 236 12.27 29.47 -44.95
N PHE A 237 13.53 29.18 -45.28
CA PHE A 237 14.38 30.13 -46.01
C PHE A 237 13.89 30.29 -47.46
N VAL A 238 13.69 29.18 -48.18
CA VAL A 238 13.16 29.21 -49.56
C VAL A 238 11.79 29.89 -49.65
N GLU A 239 10.94 29.79 -48.63
CA GLU A 239 9.66 30.51 -48.53
C GLU A 239 9.85 32.03 -48.37
N LYS A 240 10.82 32.47 -47.55
CA LYS A 240 11.22 33.88 -47.44
C LYS A 240 11.79 34.40 -48.75
N ASP A 241 12.67 33.64 -49.40
CA ASP A 241 13.30 34.02 -50.67
C ASP A 241 12.25 34.15 -51.78
N LYS A 242 11.27 33.24 -51.82
CA LYS A 242 10.09 33.34 -52.70
C LYS A 242 9.20 34.57 -52.39
N LEU A 243 9.19 35.10 -51.17
CA LEU A 243 8.51 36.35 -50.84
C LEU A 243 9.33 37.57 -51.26
N VAL A 244 10.63 37.59 -50.95
CA VAL A 244 11.56 38.65 -51.38
C VAL A 244 11.57 38.77 -52.90
N LEU A 245 11.66 37.67 -53.64
CA LEU A 245 11.63 37.65 -55.11
C LEU A 245 10.31 38.20 -55.67
N ARG A 246 9.16 37.94 -55.03
CA ARG A 246 7.87 38.54 -55.44
C ARG A 246 7.85 40.05 -55.20
N ASN A 247 8.35 40.51 -54.05
CA ASN A 247 8.44 41.94 -53.73
C ASN A 247 9.41 42.68 -54.67
N LEU A 248 10.56 42.08 -54.99
CA LEU A 248 11.52 42.61 -55.95
C LEU A 248 10.94 42.65 -57.37
N LYS A 249 10.22 41.60 -57.82
CA LYS A 249 9.52 41.62 -59.13
C LYS A 249 8.49 42.75 -59.21
N ARG A 250 7.67 42.95 -58.17
CA ARG A 250 6.73 44.10 -58.11
C ARG A 250 7.46 45.44 -58.14
N ARG A 251 8.57 45.59 -57.39
CA ARG A 251 9.40 46.80 -57.44
C ARG A 251 10.00 47.05 -58.82
N ASN A 252 10.44 46.00 -59.52
CA ASN A 252 10.97 46.11 -60.88
C ASN A 252 9.88 46.56 -61.87
N GLN A 253 8.68 45.99 -61.79
CA GLN A 253 7.53 46.40 -62.61
C GLN A 253 7.19 47.88 -62.42
N MET A 254 7.11 48.37 -61.19
CA MET A 254 6.88 49.80 -60.91
C MET A 254 8.04 50.68 -61.43
N MET A 255 9.28 50.22 -61.37
CA MET A 255 10.42 50.95 -61.95
C MET A 255 10.41 50.93 -63.47
N GLU A 256 10.02 49.83 -64.12
CA GLU A 256 9.81 49.76 -65.56
C GLU A 256 8.68 50.68 -66.03
N GLU A 257 7.60 50.82 -65.25
CA GLU A 257 6.51 51.76 -65.48
C GLU A 257 6.96 53.22 -65.32
N ASN A 258 7.69 53.53 -64.24
CA ASN A 258 8.30 54.86 -64.07
C ASN A 258 9.26 55.21 -65.22
N ILE A 259 10.07 54.25 -65.69
CA ILE A 259 10.95 54.43 -66.85
C ILE A 259 10.15 54.63 -68.14
N LYS A 260 9.01 53.94 -68.34
CA LYS A 260 8.11 54.18 -69.48
C LYS A 260 7.50 55.59 -69.42
N ASN A 261 7.07 56.03 -68.25
CA ASN A 261 6.47 57.35 -68.03
C ASN A 261 7.48 58.48 -68.27
N ALA A 262 8.67 58.41 -67.65
CA ALA A 262 9.75 59.36 -67.90
C ALA A 262 10.17 59.38 -69.40
N ARG A 263 10.18 58.22 -70.08
CA ARG A 263 10.40 58.15 -71.53
C ARG A 263 9.25 58.73 -72.37
N MET A 264 8.03 58.85 -71.84
CA MET A 264 6.93 59.60 -72.49
C MET A 264 7.10 61.09 -72.24
N GLU A 265 7.40 61.50 -71.01
CA GLU A 265 7.65 62.90 -70.61
C GLU A 265 8.79 63.53 -71.41
N VAL A 266 9.94 62.85 -71.53
CA VAL A 266 11.07 63.32 -72.36
C VAL A 266 10.66 63.50 -73.82
N ARG A 267 9.87 62.58 -74.40
CA ARG A 267 9.35 62.74 -75.77
C ARG A 267 8.38 63.91 -75.88
N ASN A 268 7.51 64.13 -74.90
CA ASN A 268 6.60 65.27 -74.86
C ASN A 268 7.37 66.60 -74.78
N LEU A 269 8.40 66.68 -73.93
CA LEU A 269 9.30 67.83 -73.80
C LEU A 269 10.11 68.06 -75.08
N GLU A 270 10.57 67.01 -75.76
CA GLU A 270 11.18 67.13 -77.09
C GLU A 270 10.20 67.67 -78.14
N HIS A 271 8.95 67.20 -78.16
CA HIS A 271 7.93 67.71 -79.07
C HIS A 271 7.58 69.17 -78.78
N GLN A 272 7.49 69.56 -77.50
CA GLN A 272 7.33 70.96 -77.08
C GLN A 272 8.54 71.81 -77.50
N LYS A 273 9.77 71.36 -77.26
CA LYS A 273 11.01 72.01 -77.74
C LYS A 273 10.99 72.20 -79.27
N LYS A 274 10.64 71.16 -80.02
CA LYS A 274 10.49 71.20 -81.50
C LYS A 274 9.32 72.09 -81.96
N ALA A 275 8.31 72.35 -81.14
CA ALA A 275 7.25 73.33 -81.43
C ALA A 275 7.71 74.76 -81.13
N ILE A 276 8.34 75.00 -79.98
CA ILE A 276 8.91 76.28 -79.57
C ILE A 276 10.00 76.72 -80.56
N SER A 277 10.93 75.85 -80.97
CA SER A 277 11.94 76.17 -81.99
C SER A 277 11.33 76.54 -83.35
N ARG A 278 10.18 75.95 -83.73
CA ARG A 278 9.45 76.36 -84.94
C ARG A 278 8.79 77.73 -84.77
N SER A 279 8.17 77.99 -83.61
CA SER A 279 7.62 79.32 -83.27
C SER A 279 8.71 80.40 -83.27
N ILE A 280 9.87 80.13 -82.66
CA ILE A 280 11.03 81.03 -82.69
C ILE A 280 11.50 81.26 -84.14
N GLY A 281 11.60 80.21 -84.97
CA GLY A 281 11.95 80.35 -86.39
C GLY A 281 10.93 81.18 -87.19
N GLN A 282 9.64 81.02 -86.91
CA GLN A 282 8.55 81.82 -87.50
C GLN A 282 8.60 83.27 -87.03
N LEU A 283 8.83 83.53 -85.74
CA LEU A 283 8.98 84.88 -85.19
C LEU A 283 10.23 85.58 -85.72
N GLN A 284 11.36 84.86 -85.85
CA GLN A 284 12.57 85.38 -86.48
C GLN A 284 12.38 85.66 -87.98
N GLN A 285 11.59 84.86 -88.69
CA GLN A 285 11.25 85.17 -90.08
C GLN A 285 10.29 86.36 -90.18
N SER A 286 9.29 86.45 -89.30
CA SER A 286 8.39 87.60 -89.21
C SER A 286 9.16 88.89 -88.90
N LEU A 287 10.10 88.84 -87.96
CA LEU A 287 11.00 89.95 -87.64
C LEU A 287 11.86 90.34 -88.84
N ARG A 288 12.43 89.38 -89.58
CA ARG A 288 13.17 89.66 -90.83
C ARG A 288 12.27 90.28 -91.90
N ASN A 289 11.04 89.80 -92.06
CA ASN A 289 10.07 90.38 -92.99
C ASN A 289 9.76 91.83 -92.60
N VAL A 290 9.42 92.10 -91.34
CA VAL A 290 9.15 93.46 -90.82
C VAL A 290 10.37 94.36 -90.92
N GLN A 291 11.59 93.84 -90.70
CA GLN A 291 12.85 94.58 -90.92
C GLN A 291 13.09 94.88 -92.42
N GLN A 292 12.69 93.98 -93.33
CA GLN A 292 12.78 94.19 -94.77
C GLN A 292 11.68 95.13 -95.30
N GLU A 293 10.48 95.09 -94.73
CA GLU A 293 9.37 96.00 -95.04
C GLU A 293 9.65 97.41 -94.50
N THR A 294 10.08 97.52 -93.24
CA THR A 294 10.51 98.80 -92.64
C THR A 294 11.78 99.34 -93.30
N GLY A 295 12.75 98.46 -93.59
CA GLY A 295 13.98 98.82 -94.31
C GLY A 295 13.72 99.21 -95.76
N GLY A 296 12.79 98.54 -96.44
CA GLY A 296 12.34 98.88 -97.79
C GLY A 296 11.55 100.18 -97.83
N GLY A 297 10.65 100.40 -96.87
CA GLY A 297 9.92 101.66 -96.69
C GLY A 297 10.84 102.83 -96.35
N SER A 298 11.81 102.62 -95.46
CA SER A 298 12.84 103.60 -95.11
C SER A 298 13.79 103.89 -96.28
N ALA A 299 14.20 102.87 -97.04
CA ALA A 299 14.99 103.07 -98.26
C ALA A 299 14.21 103.78 -99.37
N ALA A 300 12.92 103.47 -99.54
CA ALA A 300 12.05 104.16 -100.50
C ALA A 300 11.77 105.61 -100.09
N HIS A 301 11.54 105.87 -98.79
CA HIS A 301 11.37 107.21 -98.24
C HIS A 301 12.68 108.01 -98.32
N GLY A 302 13.82 107.40 -98.01
CA GLY A 302 15.15 108.00 -98.18
C GLY A 302 15.52 108.25 -99.64
N ALA A 303 15.06 107.41 -100.57
CA ALA A 303 15.18 107.65 -102.01
C ALA A 303 14.28 108.80 -102.46
N LEU A 304 13.04 108.88 -101.98
CA LEU A 304 12.14 110.03 -102.21
C LEU A 304 12.73 111.33 -101.65
N LEU A 305 13.24 111.33 -100.41
CA LEU A 305 13.92 112.48 -99.81
C LEU A 305 15.17 112.88 -100.60
N ARG A 306 15.93 111.92 -101.16
CA ARG A 306 17.05 112.23 -102.07
C ARG A 306 16.58 112.83 -103.39
N ILE A 307 15.52 112.30 -104.00
CA ILE A 307 14.93 112.85 -105.24
C ILE A 307 14.44 114.28 -104.98
N GLN A 308 13.67 114.48 -103.92
CA GLN A 308 13.17 115.78 -103.48
C GLN A 308 14.32 116.74 -103.15
N ALA A 309 15.39 116.28 -102.51
CA ALA A 309 16.59 117.09 -102.26
C ALA A 309 17.34 117.44 -103.54
N THR A 310 17.44 116.53 -104.52
CA THR A 310 18.02 116.87 -105.84
C THR A 310 17.12 117.80 -106.66
N GLU A 311 15.80 117.73 -106.48
CA GLU A 311 14.84 118.61 -107.13
C GLU A 311 14.85 120.00 -106.50
N THR A 312 14.88 120.12 -105.17
CA THR A 312 15.04 121.42 -104.50
C THR A 312 16.43 122.01 -104.74
N LEU A 313 17.50 121.20 -104.82
CA LEU A 313 18.81 121.68 -105.27
C LEU A 313 18.77 122.18 -106.72
N ALA A 314 18.11 121.48 -107.64
CA ALA A 314 17.96 121.95 -109.03
C ALA A 314 17.11 123.24 -109.13
N GLN A 315 16.07 123.38 -108.29
CA GLN A 315 15.31 124.63 -108.15
C GLN A 315 16.16 125.75 -107.51
N LEU A 316 17.08 125.41 -106.60
CA LEU A 316 17.96 126.36 -105.94
C LEU A 316 19.10 126.82 -106.87
N ASP A 317 19.69 125.91 -107.66
CA ASP A 317 20.60 126.26 -108.77
C ASP A 317 19.89 127.10 -109.84
N SER A 318 18.63 126.77 -110.18
CA SER A 318 17.83 127.57 -111.11
C SER A 318 17.53 128.97 -110.57
N SER A 319 17.14 129.09 -109.30
CA SER A 319 16.90 130.39 -108.68
C SER A 319 18.18 131.17 -108.43
N PHE A 320 19.31 130.52 -108.14
CA PHE A 320 20.64 131.14 -108.11
C PHE A 320 21.04 131.67 -109.49
N GLN A 321 20.83 130.91 -110.56
CA GLN A 321 21.03 131.38 -111.94
C GLN A 321 20.10 132.56 -112.28
N GLN A 322 18.84 132.54 -111.85
CA GLN A 322 17.91 133.66 -112.02
C GLN A 322 18.35 134.90 -111.23
N ILE A 323 18.84 134.74 -109.98
CA ILE A 323 19.41 135.81 -109.17
C ILE A 323 20.68 136.37 -109.83
N GLN A 324 21.55 135.52 -110.37
CA GLN A 324 22.77 135.92 -111.05
C GLN A 324 22.47 136.65 -112.38
N GLN A 325 21.43 136.24 -113.11
CA GLN A 325 20.91 136.96 -114.27
C GLN A 325 20.20 138.28 -113.91
N ALA A 326 19.55 138.35 -112.74
CA ALA A 326 18.94 139.59 -112.25
C ALA A 326 19.99 140.58 -111.75
N GLN A 327 21.00 140.13 -111.00
CA GLN A 327 22.13 140.93 -110.55
C GLN A 327 22.92 141.51 -111.73
N SER A 328 23.24 140.69 -112.74
CA SER A 328 23.91 141.15 -113.97
C SER A 328 23.03 142.03 -114.89
N ARG A 329 21.75 142.24 -114.54
CA ARG A 329 20.83 143.18 -115.20
C ARG A 329 20.40 144.35 -114.30
N SER A 330 20.90 144.44 -113.05
CA SER A 330 20.43 145.40 -112.05
C SER A 330 21.42 146.55 -111.84
N THR A 331 20.98 147.77 -112.07
CA THR A 331 21.75 149.00 -111.81
C THR A 331 21.42 149.60 -110.43
N LEU A 332 21.42 148.78 -109.37
CA LEU A 332 21.17 149.22 -107.99
C LEU A 332 22.46 149.28 -107.15
N PRO A 333 22.67 150.31 -106.31
CA PRO A 333 23.83 150.38 -105.41
C PRO A 333 23.85 149.24 -104.38
N GLN A 334 24.98 148.53 -104.33
CA GLN A 334 25.14 147.27 -103.60
C GLN A 334 24.87 147.35 -102.09
N GLY A 335 25.10 148.51 -101.46
CA GLY A 335 24.84 148.72 -100.02
C GLY A 335 23.35 148.71 -99.65
N VAL A 336 22.47 149.23 -100.50
CA VAL A 336 21.01 149.30 -100.20
C VAL A 336 20.37 147.91 -100.31
N SER A 337 20.84 147.09 -101.25
CA SER A 337 20.35 145.71 -101.39
C SER A 337 20.69 144.86 -100.16
N SER A 338 21.82 145.09 -99.51
CA SER A 338 22.24 144.32 -98.32
C SER A 338 21.31 144.58 -97.13
N ALA A 339 21.06 145.85 -96.80
CA ALA A 339 20.23 146.24 -95.65
C ALA A 339 18.75 145.80 -95.80
N ILE A 340 18.22 145.74 -97.02
CA ILE A 340 16.87 145.22 -97.28
C ILE A 340 16.84 143.70 -97.08
N CYS A 341 17.88 142.96 -97.49
CA CYS A 341 17.97 141.52 -97.23
C CYS A 341 18.07 141.21 -95.72
N GLU A 342 18.86 141.95 -94.96
CA GLU A 342 18.97 141.79 -93.49
C GLU A 342 17.61 141.99 -92.80
N LEU A 343 16.89 143.07 -93.10
CA LEU A 343 15.59 143.34 -92.50
C LEU A 343 14.53 142.26 -92.83
N ILE A 344 14.53 141.74 -94.06
CA ILE A 344 13.65 140.63 -94.45
C ILE A 344 14.04 139.35 -93.70
N GLN A 345 15.33 139.08 -93.53
CA GLN A 345 15.84 137.90 -92.82
C GLN A 345 15.47 137.92 -91.33
N ASP A 346 15.64 139.05 -90.64
CA ASP A 346 15.20 139.23 -89.25
C ASP A 346 13.69 139.02 -89.10
N THR A 347 12.89 139.59 -90.00
CA THR A 347 11.42 139.43 -90.00
C THR A 347 11.00 137.97 -90.15
N ILE A 348 11.72 137.17 -90.96
CA ILE A 348 11.49 135.73 -91.12
C ILE A 348 11.88 134.96 -89.85
N ILE A 349 12.99 135.32 -89.21
CA ILE A 349 13.46 134.69 -87.96
C ILE A 349 12.44 134.85 -86.84
N ASP A 350 11.92 136.07 -86.63
CA ASP A 350 10.90 136.33 -85.61
C ASP A 350 9.55 135.63 -85.90
N HIS A 351 9.15 135.54 -87.18
CA HIS A 351 7.92 134.83 -87.55
C HIS A 351 8.02 133.32 -87.26
N ASN A 352 9.13 132.68 -87.67
CA ASN A 352 9.39 131.26 -87.41
C ASN A 352 9.43 130.95 -85.90
N LYS A 353 9.96 131.88 -85.09
CA LYS A 353 9.97 131.76 -83.63
C LYS A 353 8.56 131.83 -83.03
N CYS A 354 7.76 132.81 -83.47
CA CYS A 354 6.37 132.96 -83.04
C CYS A 354 5.51 131.73 -83.39
N GLU A 355 5.69 131.15 -84.58
CA GLU A 355 5.00 129.92 -84.99
C GLU A 355 5.36 128.73 -84.08
N LYS A 356 6.62 128.62 -83.66
CA LYS A 356 7.09 127.57 -82.75
C LYS A 356 6.49 127.73 -81.34
N ASP A 357 6.53 128.93 -80.78
CA ASP A 357 5.97 129.20 -79.44
C ASP A 357 4.46 128.92 -79.41
N LEU A 358 3.73 129.22 -80.50
CA LEU A 358 2.30 128.96 -80.62
C LEU A 358 1.95 127.45 -80.68
N LYS A 359 2.79 126.64 -81.34
CA LYS A 359 2.67 125.17 -81.37
C LYS A 359 2.92 124.56 -79.98
N GLU A 360 3.89 125.10 -79.24
CA GLU A 360 4.24 124.65 -77.88
C GLU A 360 3.08 124.87 -76.89
N GLU A 361 2.39 126.03 -76.95
CA GLU A 361 1.20 126.29 -76.14
C GLU A 361 0.00 125.42 -76.54
N LEU A 362 -0.22 125.21 -77.85
CA LEU A 362 -1.31 124.34 -78.32
C LEU A 362 -1.16 122.90 -77.78
N ARG A 363 0.06 122.37 -77.72
CA ARG A 363 0.38 121.07 -77.11
C ARG A 363 -0.02 121.04 -75.62
N ARG A 364 0.37 122.05 -74.84
CA ARG A 364 0.04 122.18 -73.40
C ARG A 364 -1.47 122.18 -73.16
N CYS A 365 -2.23 122.91 -73.98
CA CYS A 365 -3.69 122.94 -73.89
C CYS A 365 -4.34 121.57 -74.17
N VAL A 366 -3.81 120.81 -75.13
CA VAL A 366 -4.31 119.45 -75.46
C VAL A 366 -4.02 118.45 -74.34
N GLU A 367 -2.83 118.51 -73.74
CA GLU A 367 -2.45 117.66 -72.59
C GLU A 367 -3.38 117.91 -71.38
N ALA A 368 -3.54 119.17 -70.96
CA ALA A 368 -4.43 119.53 -69.86
C ALA A 368 -5.90 119.17 -70.11
N TYR A 369 -6.36 119.22 -71.37
CA TYR A 369 -7.70 118.76 -71.75
C TYR A 369 -7.88 117.25 -71.58
N ASN A 370 -6.89 116.46 -72.00
CA ASN A 370 -6.92 115.00 -71.87
C ASN A 370 -6.92 114.55 -70.41
N ASP A 371 -6.08 115.16 -69.56
CA ASP A 371 -6.02 114.86 -68.13
C ASP A 371 -7.33 115.20 -67.42
N MET A 372 -7.95 116.34 -67.76
CA MET A 372 -9.29 116.69 -67.30
C MET A 372 -10.34 115.64 -67.71
N LEU A 373 -10.27 115.10 -68.94
CA LEU A 373 -11.17 114.02 -69.37
C LEU A 373 -10.94 112.71 -68.60
N VAL A 374 -9.69 112.35 -68.27
CA VAL A 374 -9.37 111.17 -67.45
C VAL A 374 -9.93 111.35 -66.04
N PHE A 375 -9.67 112.50 -65.41
CA PHE A 375 -10.18 112.83 -64.07
C PHE A 375 -11.72 112.82 -64.01
N MET A 376 -12.39 113.47 -64.96
CA MET A 376 -13.85 113.52 -65.02
C MET A 376 -14.48 112.13 -65.27
N ARG A 377 -13.84 111.27 -66.06
CA ARG A 377 -14.28 109.88 -66.24
C ARG A 377 -14.12 109.07 -64.94
N HIS A 378 -12.99 109.21 -64.24
CA HIS A 378 -12.76 108.58 -62.95
C HIS A 378 -13.84 108.98 -61.93
N ARG A 379 -14.10 110.29 -61.79
CA ARG A 379 -15.08 110.82 -60.82
C ARG A 379 -16.52 110.39 -61.10
N LEU A 380 -16.91 110.17 -62.37
CA LEU A 380 -18.21 109.56 -62.69
C LEU A 380 -18.27 108.06 -62.35
N GLY A 381 -17.14 107.35 -62.46
CA GLY A 381 -17.02 105.96 -62.03
C GLY A 381 -17.24 105.78 -60.53
N GLU A 382 -16.62 106.63 -59.71
CA GLU A 382 -16.83 106.67 -58.25
C GLU A 382 -18.29 106.92 -57.86
N LEU A 383 -19.04 107.67 -58.69
CA LEU A 383 -20.46 107.96 -58.51
C LEU A 383 -21.39 106.90 -59.12
N ASN A 384 -20.84 105.78 -59.64
CA ASN A 384 -21.57 104.72 -60.36
C ASN A 384 -22.42 105.21 -61.55
N VAL A 385 -22.06 106.35 -62.16
CA VAL A 385 -22.72 106.87 -63.36
C VAL A 385 -22.01 106.31 -64.59
N PRO A 386 -22.67 105.55 -65.48
CA PRO A 386 -22.01 104.93 -66.62
C PRO A 386 -21.39 105.98 -67.56
N HIS A 387 -20.12 105.77 -67.93
CA HIS A 387 -19.29 106.73 -68.66
C HIS A 387 -19.81 107.12 -70.06
N SER A 388 -20.82 106.42 -70.59
CA SER A 388 -21.52 106.72 -71.84
C SER A 388 -22.08 108.15 -71.96
N SER A 389 -22.22 108.85 -70.83
CA SER A 389 -22.65 110.25 -70.77
C SER A 389 -21.60 111.25 -71.29
N ILE A 390 -20.29 110.94 -71.19
CA ILE A 390 -19.22 111.81 -71.71
C ILE A 390 -18.86 111.38 -73.14
N LYS A 391 -19.42 112.08 -74.14
CA LYS A 391 -19.10 111.87 -75.57
C LYS A 391 -17.76 112.47 -76.01
N ALA A 392 -17.03 113.16 -75.12
CA ALA A 392 -15.73 113.75 -75.42
C ALA A 392 -14.66 112.66 -75.65
N LYS A 393 -13.89 112.82 -76.73
CA LYS A 393 -12.75 111.96 -77.10
C LYS A 393 -11.46 112.61 -76.62
N SER A 394 -10.46 111.78 -76.31
CA SER A 394 -9.08 112.26 -76.14
C SER A 394 -8.56 112.82 -77.46
N ILE A 395 -7.80 113.92 -77.41
CA ILE A 395 -7.19 114.56 -78.58
C ILE A 395 -5.71 114.17 -78.59
N VAL A 396 -5.25 113.51 -79.65
CA VAL A 396 -3.83 113.19 -79.84
C VAL A 396 -3.17 114.35 -80.57
N TYR A 397 -2.10 114.90 -80.01
CA TYR A 397 -1.26 115.90 -80.68
C TYR A 397 -0.11 115.18 -81.40
N GLU A 398 -0.28 114.89 -82.69
CA GLU A 398 0.76 114.28 -83.52
C GLU A 398 1.84 115.32 -83.88
N ASN A 399 2.90 115.40 -83.07
CA ASN A 399 4.04 116.26 -83.37
C ASN A 399 5.00 115.56 -84.35
N ALA A 400 5.08 116.05 -85.59
CA ALA A 400 5.69 115.33 -86.72
C ALA A 400 7.22 115.12 -86.66
N GLU A 401 7.92 115.72 -85.68
CA GLU A 401 9.39 115.76 -85.61
C GLU A 401 10.01 114.74 -84.63
N ALA A 402 9.19 114.02 -83.85
CA ALA A 402 9.66 113.18 -82.74
C ALA A 402 10.04 111.72 -83.13
N LEU A 403 10.36 111.46 -84.40
CA LEU A 403 10.57 110.10 -84.94
C LEU A 403 12.04 109.73 -85.25
N LEU A 404 13.01 110.57 -84.85
CA LEU A 404 14.45 110.31 -85.04
C LEU A 404 15.24 110.66 -83.77
N ASN A 405 16.25 109.83 -83.46
CA ASN A 405 17.13 109.80 -82.27
C ASN A 405 16.57 109.05 -81.04
N ILE A 406 17.33 108.20 -80.33
CA ILE A 406 18.72 107.72 -80.50
C ILE A 406 18.85 106.27 -79.99
N THR A 407 19.83 105.51 -80.50
CA THR A 407 20.27 104.20 -79.99
C THR A 407 21.55 104.32 -79.17
N ASP A 408 21.62 103.64 -78.02
CA ASP A 408 22.83 103.31 -77.23
C ASP A 408 23.59 104.54 -76.61
N GLU A 409 24.35 104.47 -75.50
CA GLU A 409 24.62 103.42 -74.49
C GLU A 409 25.14 104.04 -73.15
N SER A 410 25.57 103.22 -72.17
CA SER A 410 26.42 103.53 -70.98
C SER A 410 25.79 104.27 -69.77
N PHE A 411 26.29 104.21 -68.50
CA PHE A 411 27.00 103.22 -67.63
C PHE A 411 27.14 103.84 -66.20
N THR A 412 27.50 103.17 -65.08
CA THR A 412 27.75 101.75 -64.71
C THR A 412 26.57 101.22 -63.84
N ALA A 413 26.58 100.63 -62.62
CA ALA A 413 27.54 100.16 -61.57
C ALA A 413 26.78 99.14 -60.65
N PHE A 414 27.36 98.33 -59.73
CA PHE A 414 28.74 97.98 -59.35
C PHE A 414 28.78 96.48 -58.94
N GLU A 415 29.99 95.95 -58.69
CA GLU A 415 30.37 94.54 -58.42
C GLU A 415 29.88 93.97 -57.05
N THR A 416 29.93 92.66 -56.68
CA THR A 416 30.54 91.42 -57.27
C THR A 416 29.98 90.12 -56.63
N ALA A 417 30.11 88.97 -57.33
CA ALA A 417 30.48 87.61 -56.82
C ALA A 417 29.60 86.85 -55.78
N THR A 418 29.50 85.50 -55.75
CA THR A 418 29.90 84.41 -56.68
C THR A 418 29.04 83.14 -56.44
N GLU A 419 29.12 82.19 -57.38
CA GLU A 419 28.44 80.89 -57.40
C GLU A 419 28.97 79.89 -56.33
N ASN A 420 28.13 78.95 -55.85
CA ASN A 420 28.17 77.55 -56.33
C ASN A 420 27.09 76.62 -55.73
N GLU A 421 27.01 75.39 -56.26
CA GLU A 421 25.92 74.41 -56.07
C GLU A 421 26.42 73.07 -55.47
N THR A 422 25.47 72.19 -55.09
CA THR A 422 25.57 70.72 -54.93
C THR A 422 26.13 70.05 -53.65
N VAL A 423 25.23 69.22 -53.06
CA VAL A 423 25.41 67.79 -52.66
C VAL A 423 26.37 67.39 -51.51
N ALA A 424 25.74 67.02 -50.38
CA ALA A 424 25.97 65.88 -49.46
C ALA A 424 27.39 65.31 -49.16
N ASN A 425 27.67 65.08 -47.86
CA ASN A 425 27.67 63.73 -47.19
C ASN A 425 28.64 63.64 -45.96
N GLN A 426 28.33 62.72 -45.03
CA GLN A 426 29.19 62.03 -44.05
C GLN A 426 30.23 62.75 -43.13
N GLN A 427 29.85 62.78 -41.84
CA GLN A 427 30.57 62.22 -40.66
C GLN A 427 31.87 62.83 -40.06
N SER A 428 31.92 62.67 -38.72
CA SER A 428 33.07 62.49 -37.82
C SER A 428 33.84 63.69 -37.24
N ASP A 429 33.47 63.96 -35.97
CA ASP A 429 34.32 63.81 -34.77
C ASP A 429 35.20 64.97 -34.22
N GLN A 430 35.20 65.03 -32.87
CA GLN A 430 36.09 65.76 -31.94
C GLN A 430 36.12 67.30 -32.07
N ALA A 431 36.23 68.14 -31.04
CA ALA A 431 36.18 68.14 -29.57
C ALA A 431 36.41 69.65 -29.20
N SER A 432 36.42 70.20 -27.97
CA SER A 432 36.46 69.68 -26.61
C SER A 432 36.19 70.82 -25.59
N VAL A 433 35.93 70.48 -24.31
CA VAL A 433 36.10 71.31 -23.08
C VAL A 433 35.16 72.53 -22.90
N GLU A 434 34.60 72.84 -21.72
CA GLU A 434 34.60 72.17 -20.39
C GLU A 434 33.20 71.50 -20.14
N SER A 435 32.49 71.45 -19.00
CA SER A 435 32.66 71.98 -17.64
C SER A 435 32.18 71.05 -16.51
N LYS A 436 32.49 71.45 -15.27
CA LYS A 436 32.10 70.81 -13.99
C LYS A 436 30.58 70.62 -13.78
N GLY A 437 30.12 69.62 -13.03
CA GLY A 437 30.85 68.49 -12.41
C GLY A 437 30.10 67.83 -11.23
N ASN A 438 30.65 66.69 -10.75
CA ASN A 438 30.39 66.04 -9.44
C ASN A 438 28.99 65.35 -9.27
N ASP A 439 28.82 64.19 -8.60
CA ASP A 439 29.74 63.33 -7.82
C ASP A 439 29.47 61.80 -7.99
N GLU A 440 30.51 61.01 -7.64
CA GLU A 440 30.63 59.67 -6.99
C GLU A 440 29.39 58.78 -6.66
N LEU A 441 29.49 57.44 -6.47
CA LEU A 441 30.64 56.50 -6.31
C LEU A 441 30.29 55.04 -6.75
N ALA A 442 31.22 54.10 -6.52
CA ALA A 442 31.28 52.69 -6.99
C ALA A 442 30.26 51.71 -6.32
N VAL A 443 30.20 50.39 -6.59
CA VAL A 443 31.23 49.33 -6.38
C VAL A 443 30.97 48.08 -7.29
N SER A 444 32.01 47.26 -7.50
CA SER A 444 32.04 46.03 -8.30
C SER A 444 31.57 44.75 -7.58
N GLY A 445 31.35 43.66 -8.33
CA GLY A 445 31.14 42.30 -7.77
C GLY A 445 30.99 41.24 -8.87
N ALA A 446 31.53 40.04 -8.69
CA ALA A 446 31.55 39.00 -9.72
C ALA A 446 31.56 37.55 -9.20
N SER A 447 31.06 36.64 -10.06
CA SER A 447 31.44 35.22 -10.18
C SER A 447 30.83 34.14 -9.27
N THR A 448 30.86 32.91 -9.80
CA THR A 448 30.69 31.57 -9.17
C THR A 448 29.34 31.15 -8.57
N GLY A 449 29.04 29.84 -8.66
CA GLY A 449 28.08 29.13 -7.77
C GLY A 449 27.09 28.18 -8.45
N THR A 450 27.31 26.86 -8.33
CA THR A 450 26.34 25.79 -8.61
C THR A 450 26.22 24.85 -7.38
N PRO A 451 25.23 23.93 -7.29
CA PRO A 451 24.61 23.52 -6.01
C PRO A 451 25.29 22.26 -5.39
N PRO A 452 24.73 21.64 -4.31
CA PRO A 452 23.63 20.65 -4.48
C PRO A 452 22.62 20.56 -3.29
N GLU A 453 21.63 19.64 -3.41
CA GLU A 453 20.98 18.83 -2.33
C GLU A 453 20.22 19.55 -1.17
N ASP A 454 19.28 18.94 -0.43
CA ASP A 454 18.26 17.89 -0.72
C ASP A 454 17.25 17.88 0.46
N GLU A 455 15.96 17.56 0.29
CA GLU A 455 15.13 17.04 1.41
C GLU A 455 13.77 16.43 1.00
N HIS A 456 13.33 15.42 1.77
CA HIS A 456 12.10 14.63 1.58
C HIS A 456 11.05 14.93 2.67
N ILE A 457 9.76 15.08 2.30
CA ILE A 457 8.52 14.77 3.07
C ILE A 457 7.29 15.12 2.17
N GLY A 458 6.12 14.47 2.19
CA GLY A 458 5.75 13.23 2.87
C GLY A 458 4.23 12.95 2.95
N THR A 459 3.72 12.02 2.14
CA THR A 459 2.46 11.23 2.30
C THR A 459 1.07 11.85 1.94
N LYS A 460 0.12 10.93 1.64
CA LYS A 460 -1.36 11.06 1.54
C LYS A 460 -1.93 11.79 0.31
N SER A 461 -3.11 11.45 -0.23
CA SER A 461 -3.94 10.21 -0.23
C SER A 461 -5.12 10.37 -1.21
N SER A 462 -5.65 9.27 -1.79
CA SER A 462 -7.02 9.11 -2.37
C SER A 462 -7.73 10.34 -2.98
N SER A 463 -8.17 10.35 -4.24
CA SER A 463 -9.03 9.31 -4.85
C SER A 463 -9.27 9.57 -6.35
N HIS A 464 -9.79 8.56 -7.06
CA HIS A 464 -10.58 8.78 -8.29
C HIS A 464 -12.07 8.81 -7.93
N PRO A 465 -12.91 9.49 -8.74
CA PRO A 465 -13.74 8.70 -9.65
C PRO A 465 -13.72 9.15 -11.11
N SER A 466 -14.29 8.29 -11.96
CA SER A 466 -14.47 8.42 -13.40
C SER A 466 -15.27 9.65 -13.86
N GLY A 467 -14.88 10.24 -15.00
CA GLY A 467 -15.60 11.36 -15.63
C GLY A 467 -15.26 11.60 -17.11
N TRP A 468 -15.25 10.56 -17.95
CA TRP A 468 -15.01 10.71 -19.40
C TRP A 468 -16.25 11.25 -20.14
N ALA A 469 -16.43 12.57 -20.14
CA ALA A 469 -17.43 13.24 -20.95
C ALA A 469 -16.88 13.51 -22.36
N ILE A 470 -17.45 12.84 -23.37
CA ILE A 470 -17.12 13.06 -24.79
C ILE A 470 -17.88 14.30 -25.29
N THR A 471 -17.17 15.31 -25.79
CA THR A 471 -17.75 16.47 -26.47
C THR A 471 -17.34 16.52 -27.93
N TYR A 472 -18.31 16.38 -28.84
CA TYR A 472 -18.11 16.67 -30.26
C TYR A 472 -18.21 18.18 -30.52
N PRO A 473 -17.44 18.73 -31.49
CA PRO A 473 -17.51 20.15 -31.82
C PRO A 473 -18.79 20.47 -32.61
N SER A 474 -19.58 21.43 -32.13
CA SER A 474 -20.68 22.04 -32.88
C SER A 474 -20.28 23.45 -33.33
N ALA A 475 -20.41 23.74 -34.62
CA ALA A 475 -19.97 25.00 -35.20
C ALA A 475 -21.08 26.06 -35.21
N LYS A 476 -20.82 27.21 -34.59
CA LYS A 476 -21.31 28.55 -35.00
C LYS A 476 -20.44 29.62 -34.31
N GLY A 477 -20.16 30.71 -35.03
CA GLY A 477 -19.13 31.67 -34.64
C GLY A 477 -19.55 32.64 -33.53
N SER A 478 -18.58 33.03 -32.70
CA SER A 478 -18.70 34.12 -31.72
C SER A 478 -17.34 34.78 -31.51
N ASP A 479 -17.07 35.87 -32.23
CA ASP A 479 -15.79 36.61 -32.20
C ASP A 479 -15.63 37.49 -30.94
N ASN A 480 -15.72 36.90 -29.75
CA ASN A 480 -15.27 37.51 -28.49
C ASN A 480 -14.66 36.42 -27.59
N ILE A 481 -13.46 36.64 -27.07
CA ILE A 481 -12.83 35.81 -26.04
C ILE A 481 -12.95 36.56 -24.72
N HIS A 482 -13.62 35.97 -23.73
CA HIS A 482 -13.75 36.53 -22.38
C HIS A 482 -12.71 35.91 -21.45
N LEU A 483 -11.94 36.76 -20.76
CA LEU A 483 -10.96 36.37 -19.75
C LEU A 483 -11.21 37.19 -18.49
N GLY A 484 -12.00 36.61 -17.57
CA GLY A 484 -12.47 37.30 -16.37
C GLY A 484 -13.35 38.51 -16.71
N GLN A 485 -13.13 39.62 -16.00
CA GLN A 485 -13.93 40.85 -16.15
C GLN A 485 -13.50 41.74 -17.35
N VAL A 486 -12.55 41.30 -18.19
CA VAL A 486 -12.05 42.09 -19.34
C VAL A 486 -12.53 41.46 -20.66
N THR A 487 -13.07 42.29 -21.55
CA THR A 487 -13.51 41.90 -22.90
C THR A 487 -12.72 42.67 -23.94
N LEU A 488 -11.91 41.98 -24.75
CA LEU A 488 -11.10 42.58 -25.81
C LEU A 488 -11.83 42.49 -27.16
N ARG A 489 -12.40 43.62 -27.61
CA ARG A 489 -12.93 43.74 -28.98
C ARG A 489 -11.80 43.95 -29.98
N ARG A 490 -11.86 43.24 -31.10
CA ARG A 490 -10.97 43.47 -32.25
C ARG A 490 -11.52 44.61 -33.11
N LEU A 491 -10.82 45.74 -33.15
CA LEU A 491 -11.15 46.82 -34.09
C LEU A 491 -10.76 46.41 -35.52
N THR A 492 -11.76 46.27 -36.40
CA THR A 492 -11.57 46.22 -37.84
C THR A 492 -11.69 47.63 -38.40
N GLY A 493 -10.58 48.22 -38.82
CA GLY A 493 -10.58 49.51 -39.50
C GLY A 493 -11.14 49.41 -40.92
N THR A 494 -11.74 50.51 -41.38
CA THR A 494 -12.08 50.81 -42.77
C THR A 494 -11.03 51.75 -43.36
#